data_AF-A0A2G6CB41-F1
#
_entry.id   AF-A0A2G6CB41-F1
#
_cell.length_a   1.000
_cell.length_b   1.000
_cell.length_c   1.000
_cell.angle_alpha   90.00
_cell.angle_beta   90.00
_cell.angle_gamma   90.00
#
_symmetry.space_group_name_H-M   'P 1'
#
loop_
_entity.id
_entity.type
_entity.pdbx_description
1 polymer ?
#
loop_
_entity_poly.entity_id
_entity_poly.type
_entity_poly.pdbx_seq_one_letter_code
_entity_poly.pdbx_strand_id
1 'polypeptide(L)'
;MSIKKAFTLIEILIVIVIIGIIMGMTMNFGGNQIRKLQTKTIEETYLDTLNILQNKVLMSNWYEGKKFSELRLTFKKEQSVKSEFIWEEEKTPGSNTTSESDFGVVEVENLVDNLHKITHLGFKNTSNQYKSITDTTTVKYLPYQFGCEIKQGDTDYPNLIFQTQHKNKKTCYQLTAATCKYQKMNCLDINIFNKN
;
A
#
# COMPACT_ATOMS: atom_id res chain seq x y z
N MET A 1 -15.13 35.12 -64.84
CA MET A 1 -13.98 34.33 -64.38
C MET A 1 -13.91 34.38 -62.84
N SER A 2 -14.70 33.57 -62.12
CA SER A 2 -14.71 33.59 -60.63
C SER A 2 -15.20 32.29 -59.96
N ILE A 3 -15.83 31.38 -60.70
CA ILE A 3 -16.45 30.16 -60.14
C ILE A 3 -15.43 29.15 -59.59
N LYS A 4 -14.19 29.12 -60.11
CA LYS A 4 -13.16 28.16 -59.68
C LYS A 4 -12.54 28.48 -58.31
N LYS A 5 -12.64 29.73 -57.82
CA LYS A 5 -12.03 30.14 -56.54
C LYS A 5 -12.93 29.85 -55.32
N ALA A 6 -14.24 29.76 -55.52
CA ALA A 6 -15.18 29.42 -54.45
C ALA A 6 -15.14 27.93 -54.10
N PHE A 7 -14.82 27.07 -55.08
CA PHE A 7 -14.75 25.61 -54.91
C PHE A 7 -13.56 25.19 -54.02
N THR A 8 -12.42 25.85 -54.15
CA THR A 8 -11.25 25.61 -53.30
C THR A 8 -11.43 26.13 -51.87
N LEU A 9 -12.24 27.17 -51.67
CA LEU A 9 -12.50 27.73 -50.34
C LEU A 9 -13.46 26.86 -49.52
N ILE A 10 -14.50 26.29 -50.16
CA ILE A 10 -15.42 25.37 -49.49
C ILE A 10 -14.72 24.06 -49.07
N GLU A 11 -13.81 23.56 -49.92
CA GLU A 11 -13.08 22.32 -49.68
C GLU A 11 -12.12 22.44 -48.49
N ILE A 12 -11.37 23.55 -48.39
CA ILE A 12 -10.51 23.83 -47.23
C ILE A 12 -11.33 23.96 -45.94
N LEU A 13 -12.52 24.55 -46.00
CA LEU A 13 -13.39 24.72 -44.84
C LEU A 13 -13.89 23.37 -44.30
N ILE A 14 -14.26 22.44 -45.19
CA ILE A 14 -14.66 21.08 -44.81
C ILE A 14 -13.50 20.34 -44.15
N VAL A 15 -12.28 20.47 -44.69
CA VAL A 15 -11.08 19.84 -44.11
C VAL A 15 -10.82 20.33 -42.68
N ILE A 16 -10.95 21.63 -42.43
CA ILE A 16 -10.76 22.20 -41.08
C ILE A 16 -11.80 21.64 -40.10
N VAL A 17 -13.06 21.50 -40.52
CA VAL A 17 -14.13 20.92 -39.68
C VAL A 17 -13.83 19.46 -39.36
N ILE A 18 -13.40 18.66 -40.33
CA ILE A 18 -13.07 17.25 -40.13
C ILE A 18 -11.89 17.11 -39.15
N ILE A 19 -10.83 17.91 -39.33
CA ILE A 19 -9.67 17.89 -38.42
C ILE A 19 -10.10 18.28 -36.99
N GLY A 20 -10.97 19.29 -36.85
CA GLY A 20 -11.50 19.70 -35.56
C GLY A 20 -12.29 18.59 -34.85
N ILE A 21 -13.11 17.84 -35.58
CA ILE A 21 -13.87 16.70 -35.03
C ILE A 21 -12.91 15.59 -34.59
N ILE A 22 -11.91 15.25 -35.42
CA ILE A 22 -10.93 14.20 -35.11
C ILE A 22 -10.09 14.57 -33.87
N MET A 23 -9.63 15.83 -33.76
CA MET A 23 -8.91 16.29 -32.57
C MET A 23 -9.79 16.26 -31.30
N GLY A 24 -11.06 16.66 -31.41
CA GLY A 24 -12.01 16.59 -30.30
C GLY A 24 -12.23 15.16 -29.79
N MET A 25 -12.34 14.19 -30.71
CA MET A 25 -12.50 12.78 -30.35
C MET A 25 -11.25 12.18 -29.71
N THR A 26 -10.06 12.51 -30.22
CA THR A 26 -8.79 11.96 -29.70
C THR A 26 -8.44 12.49 -28.31
N MET A 27 -8.74 13.76 -28.01
CA MET A 27 -8.54 14.34 -26.67
C MET A 27 -9.41 13.66 -25.60
N ASN A 28 -10.67 13.37 -25.91
CA ASN A 28 -11.59 12.78 -24.94
C ASN A 28 -11.29 11.29 -24.64
N PHE A 29 -10.63 10.60 -25.57
CA PHE A 29 -10.21 9.21 -25.41
C PHE A 29 -8.94 9.06 -24.55
N GLY A 30 -7.98 10.00 -24.67
CA GLY A 30 -6.71 9.95 -23.94
C GLY A 30 -6.85 10.10 -22.42
N GLY A 31 -7.67 11.06 -21.96
CA GLY A 31 -7.78 11.37 -20.52
C GLY A 31 -8.33 10.22 -19.66
N ASN A 32 -9.31 9.48 -20.18
CA ASN A 32 -9.97 8.40 -19.43
C ASN A 32 -9.12 7.12 -19.37
N GLN A 33 -8.31 6.84 -20.39
CA GLN A 33 -7.38 5.70 -20.35
C GLN A 33 -6.18 5.97 -19.46
N ILE A 34 -5.61 7.19 -19.53
CA ILE A 34 -4.48 7.59 -18.68
C ILE A 34 -4.86 7.52 -17.19
N ARG A 35 -6.06 7.98 -16.81
CA ARG A 35 -6.53 7.87 -15.41
C ARG A 35 -6.69 6.41 -14.95
N LYS A 36 -7.17 5.52 -15.82
CA LYS A 36 -7.29 4.08 -15.51
C LYS A 36 -5.91 3.43 -15.33
N LEU A 37 -4.96 3.75 -16.20
CA LEU A 37 -3.57 3.29 -16.11
C LEU A 37 -2.90 3.79 -14.84
N GLN A 38 -2.97 5.10 -14.55
CA GLN A 38 -2.41 5.68 -13.32
C GLN A 38 -2.98 5.02 -12.06
N THR A 39 -4.28 4.75 -12.02
CA THR A 39 -4.87 4.14 -10.82
C THR A 39 -4.45 2.68 -10.65
N LYS A 40 -4.25 1.94 -11.75
CA LYS A 40 -3.72 0.57 -11.70
C LYS A 40 -2.26 0.56 -11.21
N THR A 41 -1.43 1.48 -11.72
CA THR A 41 -0.05 1.66 -11.28
C THR A 41 0.04 1.97 -9.78
N ILE A 42 -0.83 2.84 -9.27
CA ILE A 42 -0.85 3.22 -7.84
C ILE A 42 -1.25 2.05 -6.93
N GLU A 43 -2.21 1.21 -7.34
CA GLU A 43 -2.59 0.00 -6.59
C GLU A 43 -1.44 -1.03 -6.53
N GLU A 44 -0.75 -1.26 -7.65
CA GLU A 44 0.40 -2.18 -7.71
C GLU A 44 1.57 -1.64 -6.87
N THR A 45 1.81 -0.33 -6.93
CA THR A 45 2.88 0.34 -6.17
C THR A 45 2.71 0.15 -4.66
N TYR A 46 1.48 0.22 -4.13
CA TYR A 46 1.25 0.05 -2.68
C TYR A 46 1.65 -1.34 -2.19
N LEU A 47 1.23 -2.39 -2.88
CA LEU A 47 1.56 -3.77 -2.53
C LEU A 47 3.06 -4.03 -2.72
N ASP A 48 3.64 -3.50 -3.79
CA ASP A 48 5.07 -3.61 -4.07
C ASP A 48 5.92 -2.93 -2.99
N THR A 49 5.52 -1.76 -2.49
CA THR A 49 6.21 -1.10 -1.36
C THR A 49 6.23 -1.98 -0.12
N LEU A 50 5.11 -2.60 0.25
CA LEU A 50 5.05 -3.51 1.40
C LEU A 50 5.94 -4.74 1.21
N ASN A 51 5.93 -5.34 0.01
CA ASN A 51 6.78 -6.47 -0.33
C ASN A 51 8.27 -6.10 -0.37
N ILE A 52 8.63 -4.90 -0.83
CA ILE A 52 10.01 -4.39 -0.80
C ILE A 52 10.48 -4.23 0.64
N LEU A 53 9.66 -3.65 1.53
CA LEU A 53 9.99 -3.52 2.95
C LEU A 53 10.21 -4.88 3.59
N GLN A 54 9.32 -5.84 3.35
CA GLN A 54 9.49 -7.22 3.81
C GLN A 54 10.82 -7.81 3.30
N ASN A 55 11.08 -7.74 1.99
CA ASN A 55 12.29 -8.29 1.39
C ASN A 55 13.55 -7.65 1.94
N LYS A 56 13.54 -6.35 2.24
CA LYS A 56 14.67 -5.68 2.90
C LYS A 56 15.00 -6.32 4.24
N VAL A 57 13.99 -6.58 5.07
CA VAL A 57 14.17 -7.22 6.39
C VAL A 57 14.59 -8.69 6.25
N LEU A 58 14.08 -9.40 5.24
CA LEU A 58 14.51 -10.77 4.96
C LEU A 58 15.99 -10.86 4.57
N MET A 59 16.50 -9.86 3.87
CA MET A 59 17.85 -9.87 3.29
C MET A 59 18.91 -9.19 4.17
N SER A 60 18.50 -8.31 5.09
CA SER A 60 19.42 -7.50 5.87
C SER A 60 18.81 -7.05 7.20
N ASN A 61 19.66 -6.87 8.20
CA ASN A 61 19.34 -6.16 9.44
C ASN A 61 20.00 -4.77 9.51
N TRP A 62 20.37 -4.20 8.37
CA TRP A 62 20.93 -2.85 8.26
C TRP A 62 20.04 -1.94 7.43
N TYR A 63 19.78 -0.75 7.95
CA TYR A 63 19.09 0.34 7.25
C TYR A 63 19.84 1.64 7.54
N GLU A 64 20.17 2.39 6.49
CA GLU A 64 20.92 3.67 6.58
C GLU A 64 22.19 3.61 7.45
N GLY A 65 22.92 2.50 7.37
CA GLY A 65 24.19 2.32 8.10
C GLY A 65 24.02 2.03 9.59
N LYS A 66 22.80 1.79 10.07
CA LYS A 66 22.51 1.33 11.44
C LYS A 66 21.92 -0.08 11.44
N LYS A 67 22.22 -0.84 12.48
CA LYS A 67 21.69 -2.19 12.68
C LYS A 67 20.33 -2.11 13.39
N PHE A 68 19.29 -2.70 12.81
CA PHE A 68 17.97 -2.79 13.43
C PHE A 68 17.68 -4.21 13.92
N SER A 69 16.93 -4.30 15.01
CA SER A 69 16.52 -5.56 15.63
C SER A 69 15.18 -6.05 15.10
N GLU A 70 14.25 -5.14 14.80
CA GLU A 70 12.95 -5.45 14.21
C GLU A 70 12.42 -4.28 13.34
N LEU A 71 11.57 -4.62 12.37
CA LEU A 71 10.71 -3.66 11.67
C LEU A 71 9.27 -3.89 12.14
N ARG A 72 8.61 -2.81 12.55
CA ARG A 72 7.22 -2.83 13.02
C ARG A 72 6.35 -2.02 12.07
N LEU A 73 5.29 -2.66 11.56
CA LEU A 73 4.26 -1.99 10.78
C LEU A 73 2.98 -1.86 11.60
N THR A 74 2.50 -0.63 11.75
CA THR A 74 1.27 -0.34 12.50
C THR A 74 0.13 -0.04 11.55
N PHE A 75 -0.91 -0.85 11.63
CA PHE A 75 -2.15 -0.73 10.88
C PHE A 75 -3.23 -0.11 11.77
N LYS A 76 -3.79 1.01 11.34
CA LYS A 76 -4.88 1.69 12.05
C LYS A 76 -5.95 2.13 11.05
N LYS A 77 -7.22 1.90 11.41
CA LYS A 77 -8.36 2.36 10.61
C LYS A 77 -8.28 3.88 10.39
N GLU A 78 -8.67 4.30 9.19
CA GLU A 78 -8.67 5.68 8.67
C GLU A 78 -7.28 6.32 8.54
N GLN A 79 -6.21 5.56 8.78
CA GLN A 79 -4.84 6.00 8.65
C GLN A 79 -4.07 5.17 7.63
N SER A 80 -2.95 5.71 7.18
CA SER A 80 -1.96 4.98 6.40
C SER A 80 -1.15 4.05 7.30
N VAL A 81 -0.53 3.03 6.71
CA VAL A 81 0.36 2.13 7.46
C VAL A 81 1.60 2.90 7.88
N LYS A 82 1.94 2.84 9.16
CA LYS A 82 3.19 3.41 9.68
C LYS A 82 4.25 2.33 9.76
N SER A 83 5.48 2.64 9.37
CA SER A 83 6.64 1.76 9.51
C SER A 83 7.62 2.33 10.52
N GLU A 84 8.16 1.48 11.36
CA GLU A 84 9.08 1.84 12.45
C GLU A 84 10.22 0.82 12.53
N PHE A 85 11.45 1.28 12.37
CA PHE A 85 12.63 0.45 12.64
C PHE A 85 13.01 0.58 14.13
N ILE A 86 13.13 -0.55 14.81
CA ILE A 86 13.64 -0.61 16.18
C ILE A 86 15.13 -0.95 16.12
N TRP A 87 15.95 0.00 16.52
CA TRP A 87 17.40 -0.08 16.40
C TRP A 87 18.00 -0.95 17.51
N GLU A 88 19.08 -1.67 17.21
CA GLU A 88 19.87 -2.35 18.24
C GLU A 88 20.78 -1.31 18.90
N GLU A 89 20.79 -1.25 20.24
CA GLU A 89 21.70 -0.32 20.93
C GLU A 89 23.16 -0.70 20.66
N GLU A 90 23.95 0.28 20.23
CA GLU A 90 25.39 0.14 20.25
C GLU A 90 25.84 0.05 21.71
N LYS A 91 26.21 -1.15 22.16
CA LYS A 91 26.87 -1.32 23.45
C LYS A 91 28.18 -0.53 23.41
N THR A 92 28.19 0.63 24.04
CA THR A 92 29.44 1.34 24.32
C THR A 92 30.28 0.45 25.25
N PRO A 93 31.54 0.12 24.87
CA PRO A 93 32.37 -0.72 25.70
C PRO A 93 32.79 0.09 26.94
N GLY A 94 32.10 -0.10 28.08
CA GLY A 94 32.51 0.48 29.36
C GLY A 94 31.43 0.77 30.40
N SER A 95 30.12 0.67 30.10
CA SER A 95 29.08 0.98 31.10
C SER A 95 28.59 -0.27 31.84
N ASN A 96 29.15 -0.52 33.02
CA ASN A 96 28.61 -1.48 33.98
C ASN A 96 27.40 -0.87 34.70
N THR A 97 26.24 -0.84 34.04
CA THR A 97 24.97 -0.54 34.70
C THR A 97 23.92 -1.50 34.17
N THR A 98 23.69 -2.56 34.94
CA THR A 98 22.47 -3.38 34.90
C THR A 98 21.26 -2.48 35.15
N SER A 99 20.63 -2.03 34.06
CA SER A 99 19.31 -1.42 34.07
C SER A 99 18.53 -2.09 32.95
N GLU A 100 17.35 -2.60 33.29
CA GLU A 100 16.42 -3.27 32.37
C GLU A 100 16.14 -2.42 31.13
N SER A 101 16.52 -2.96 29.97
CA SER A 101 15.93 -2.79 28.63
C SER A 101 15.15 -1.48 28.37
N ASP A 102 15.85 -0.37 28.23
CA ASP A 102 15.34 0.78 27.49
C ASP A 102 15.72 0.59 26.01
N PHE A 103 14.82 0.01 25.21
CA PHE A 103 14.99 -0.01 23.75
C PHE A 103 14.82 1.42 23.21
N GLY A 104 15.87 1.99 22.61
CA GLY A 104 15.79 3.27 21.92
C GLY A 104 14.76 3.29 20.77
N VAL A 105 13.71 4.09 20.94
CA VAL A 105 12.62 4.33 19.96
C VAL A 105 12.93 5.61 19.17
N VAL A 106 12.60 5.86 17.90
CA VAL A 106 12.12 5.14 16.70
C VAL A 106 12.24 6.21 15.60
N GLU A 107 12.74 5.89 14.41
CA GLU A 107 12.51 6.75 13.25
C GLU A 107 11.24 6.27 12.56
N VAL A 108 10.15 7.04 12.71
CA VAL A 108 8.85 6.74 12.09
C VAL A 108 8.89 7.27 10.67
N GLU A 109 9.36 6.46 9.73
CA GLU A 109 9.16 6.79 8.33
C GLU A 109 7.80 6.28 7.88
N ASN A 110 6.97 7.14 7.27
CA ASN A 110 5.80 6.69 6.51
C ASN A 110 6.28 6.20 5.13
N LEU A 111 6.97 5.06 5.10
CA LEU A 111 7.48 4.47 3.85
C LEU A 111 6.33 3.94 2.98
N VAL A 112 5.20 3.60 3.61
CA VAL A 112 4.01 3.13 2.92
C VAL A 112 3.15 4.34 2.55
N ASP A 113 2.95 4.51 1.24
CA ASP A 113 2.23 5.61 0.59
C ASP A 113 1.05 6.20 1.41
N ASN A 114 1.13 7.52 1.66
CA ASN A 114 0.12 8.28 2.40
C ASN A 114 -1.22 8.43 1.65
N LEU A 115 -1.29 8.06 0.37
CA LEU A 115 -2.50 8.17 -0.43
C LEU A 115 -3.55 7.09 -0.10
N HIS A 116 -3.12 5.99 0.52
CA HIS A 116 -3.99 4.86 0.84
C HIS A 116 -4.40 4.88 2.31
N LYS A 117 -5.71 5.06 2.56
CA LYS A 117 -6.27 4.98 3.92
C LYS A 117 -6.83 3.59 4.17
N ILE A 118 -6.54 3.00 5.33
CA ILE A 118 -7.19 1.76 5.75
C ILE A 118 -8.65 2.07 6.09
N THR A 119 -9.59 1.31 5.52
CA THR A 119 -11.03 1.48 5.76
C THR A 119 -11.61 0.32 6.56
N HIS A 120 -11.06 -0.88 6.41
CA HIS A 120 -11.43 -2.06 7.19
C HIS A 120 -10.16 -2.79 7.61
N LEU A 121 -10.20 -3.37 8.80
CA LEU A 121 -9.10 -4.09 9.42
C LEU A 121 -9.69 -5.26 10.23
N GLY A 122 -9.02 -6.42 10.19
CA GLY A 122 -9.42 -7.58 10.97
C GLY A 122 -8.59 -8.81 10.68
N PHE A 123 -8.99 -9.90 11.30
CA PHE A 123 -8.23 -11.14 11.30
C PHE A 123 -9.05 -12.29 10.76
N LYS A 124 -8.37 -13.25 10.15
CA LYS A 124 -8.95 -14.55 9.81
C LYS A 124 -8.40 -15.59 10.76
N ASN A 125 -9.27 -16.23 11.54
CA ASN A 125 -8.86 -17.34 12.40
C ASN A 125 -8.65 -18.64 11.58
N THR A 126 -8.20 -19.69 12.25
CA THR A 126 -8.01 -21.03 11.65
C THR A 126 -9.30 -21.64 11.11
N SER A 127 -10.45 -21.26 11.68
CA SER A 127 -11.79 -21.66 11.20
C SER A 127 -12.30 -20.81 10.03
N ASN A 128 -11.43 -20.00 9.40
CA ASN A 128 -11.77 -19.06 8.33
C ASN A 128 -12.80 -17.98 8.70
N GLN A 129 -13.09 -17.80 9.99
CA GLN A 129 -13.99 -16.76 10.47
C GLN A 129 -13.25 -15.42 10.52
N TYR A 130 -13.94 -14.40 10.03
CA TYR A 130 -13.46 -13.03 10.04
C TYR A 130 -13.85 -12.33 11.34
N LYS A 131 -12.88 -11.68 11.99
CA LYS A 131 -13.10 -10.82 13.15
C LYS A 131 -12.68 -9.40 12.82
N SER A 132 -13.67 -8.50 12.74
CA SER A 132 -13.40 -7.06 12.54
C SER A 132 -12.77 -6.46 13.77
N ILE A 133 -11.87 -5.51 13.58
CA ILE A 133 -11.26 -4.76 14.67
C ILE A 133 -11.38 -3.26 14.44
N THR A 134 -11.56 -2.54 15.54
CA THR A 134 -11.66 -1.08 15.58
C THR A 134 -10.33 -0.42 15.88
N ASP A 135 -9.40 -1.18 16.48
CA ASP A 135 -8.19 -0.64 17.08
C ASP A 135 -6.97 -0.76 16.15
N THR A 136 -5.79 -0.60 16.74
CA THR A 136 -4.49 -0.77 16.09
C THR A 136 -4.06 -2.22 16.07
N THR A 137 -3.39 -2.63 14.99
CA THR A 137 -2.68 -3.91 14.87
C THR A 137 -1.25 -3.67 14.48
N THR A 138 -0.36 -4.48 15.02
CA THR A 138 1.06 -4.42 14.72
C THR A 138 1.47 -5.68 13.98
N VAL A 139 2.31 -5.50 12.95
CA VAL A 139 3.00 -6.59 12.27
C VAL A 139 4.49 -6.41 12.53
N LYS A 140 5.09 -7.37 13.20
CA LYS A 140 6.51 -7.37 13.55
C LYS A 140 7.27 -8.31 12.64
N TYR A 141 8.31 -7.77 12.01
CA TYR A 141 9.25 -8.47 11.17
C TYR A 141 10.59 -8.57 11.88
N LEU A 142 11.13 -9.78 11.92
CA LEU A 142 12.48 -10.04 12.43
C LEU A 142 13.43 -10.26 11.25
N PRO A 143 14.64 -9.68 11.28
CA PRO A 143 15.60 -9.86 10.21
C PRO A 143 15.93 -11.33 9.96
N TYR A 144 16.07 -11.69 8.68
CA TYR A 144 16.39 -13.05 8.23
C TYR A 144 15.35 -14.13 8.58
N GLN A 145 14.15 -13.75 9.03
CA GLN A 145 13.06 -14.69 9.33
C GLN A 145 11.96 -14.63 8.29
N PHE A 146 11.58 -15.79 7.74
CA PHE A 146 10.52 -15.91 6.73
C PHE A 146 9.10 -15.60 7.27
N GLY A 147 8.92 -15.63 8.59
CA GLY A 147 7.66 -15.35 9.27
C GLY A 147 7.66 -14.00 10.02
N CYS A 148 6.48 -13.60 10.48
CA CYS A 148 6.21 -12.34 11.15
C CYS A 148 5.11 -12.56 12.17
N GLU A 149 5.15 -11.75 13.20
CA GLU A 149 4.15 -11.77 14.25
C GLU A 149 3.09 -10.74 13.93
N ILE A 150 1.82 -11.15 13.91
CA ILE A 150 0.68 -10.27 13.72
C ILE A 150 -0.04 -10.19 15.06
N LYS A 151 0.03 -9.02 15.71
CA LYS A 151 -0.44 -8.82 17.08
C LYS A 151 -1.53 -7.76 17.19
N GLN A 152 -2.51 -8.04 18.03
CA GLN A 152 -3.43 -7.04 18.58
C GLN A 152 -3.37 -7.13 20.10
N GLY A 153 -2.74 -6.16 20.75
CA GLY A 153 -2.36 -6.30 22.17
C GLY A 153 -1.43 -7.50 22.34
N ASP A 154 -1.79 -8.41 23.26
CA ASP A 154 -1.00 -9.61 23.57
C ASP A 154 -1.42 -10.87 22.77
N THR A 155 -2.35 -10.74 21.83
CA THR A 155 -2.87 -11.89 21.07
C THR A 155 -2.25 -11.96 19.67
N ASP A 156 -1.72 -13.14 19.33
CA ASP A 156 -1.19 -13.47 18.01
C ASP A 156 -2.28 -13.98 17.06
N TYR A 157 -2.21 -13.55 15.79
CA TYR A 157 -3.13 -13.95 14.74
C TYR A 157 -2.40 -14.55 13.53
N PRO A 158 -2.95 -15.60 12.89
CA PRO A 158 -2.30 -16.22 11.75
C PRO A 158 -2.44 -15.41 10.46
N ASN A 159 -3.49 -14.59 10.34
CA ASN A 159 -3.77 -13.81 9.14
C ASN A 159 -4.33 -12.43 9.49
N LEU A 160 -3.77 -11.40 8.87
CA LEU A 160 -4.30 -10.04 8.85
C LEU A 160 -5.00 -9.78 7.52
N ILE A 161 -6.20 -9.21 7.58
CA ILE A 161 -6.96 -8.78 6.42
C ILE A 161 -7.23 -7.29 6.58
N PHE A 162 -6.98 -6.53 5.52
CA PHE A 162 -7.24 -5.10 5.52
C PHE A 162 -7.69 -4.61 4.15
N GLN A 163 -8.51 -3.57 4.16
CA GLN A 163 -8.98 -2.89 2.97
C GLN A 163 -8.44 -1.47 2.95
N THR A 164 -7.76 -1.09 1.87
CA THR A 164 -7.35 0.29 1.63
C THR A 164 -8.32 0.97 0.68
N GLN A 165 -8.44 2.29 0.80
CA GLN A 165 -9.14 3.13 -0.15
C GLN A 165 -8.21 4.26 -0.63
N HIS A 166 -8.14 4.40 -1.95
CA HIS A 166 -7.53 5.55 -2.61
C HIS A 166 -8.55 6.12 -3.62
N LYS A 167 -8.92 7.39 -3.43
CA LYS A 167 -10.04 8.04 -4.13
C LYS A 167 -11.33 7.21 -3.96
N ASN A 168 -11.90 6.71 -5.05
CA ASN A 168 -13.14 5.91 -5.05
C ASN A 168 -12.92 4.41 -5.24
N LYS A 169 -11.66 3.96 -5.20
CA LYS A 169 -11.33 2.55 -5.35
C LYS A 169 -10.94 1.92 -4.02
N LYS A 170 -11.51 0.75 -3.78
CA LYS A 170 -11.22 -0.10 -2.62
C LYS A 170 -10.41 -1.30 -3.09
N THR A 171 -9.35 -1.60 -2.35
CA THR A 171 -8.49 -2.75 -2.61
C THR A 171 -8.30 -3.51 -1.32
N CYS A 172 -8.31 -4.84 -1.42
CA CYS A 172 -8.27 -5.71 -0.26
C CYS A 172 -7.03 -6.59 -0.29
N TYR A 173 -6.45 -6.77 0.89
CA TYR A 173 -5.22 -7.49 1.07
C TYR A 173 -5.31 -8.46 2.23
N GLN A 174 -4.60 -9.57 2.09
CA GLN A 174 -4.33 -10.53 3.14
C GLN A 174 -2.82 -10.62 3.36
N LEU A 175 -2.43 -10.69 4.63
CA LEU A 175 -1.09 -11.01 5.09
C LEU A 175 -1.17 -12.29 5.94
N THR A 176 -0.28 -13.24 5.67
CA THR A 176 -0.21 -14.51 6.42
C THR A 176 1.06 -14.54 7.28
N ALA A 177 0.93 -14.72 8.59
CA ALA A 177 2.04 -14.68 9.55
C ALA A 177 3.18 -15.66 9.22
N ALA A 178 2.84 -16.86 8.73
CA ALA A 178 3.81 -17.91 8.42
C ALA A 178 4.74 -17.59 7.23
N THR A 179 4.32 -16.73 6.30
CA THR A 179 5.09 -16.40 5.08
C THR A 179 5.37 -14.92 4.92
N CYS A 180 4.73 -14.09 5.74
CA CYS A 180 4.66 -12.63 5.65
C CYS A 180 4.31 -12.07 4.28
N LYS A 181 3.73 -12.89 3.41
CA LYS A 181 3.46 -12.47 2.05
C LYS A 181 2.15 -11.70 2.03
N TYR A 182 2.20 -10.48 1.51
CA TYR A 182 1.01 -9.72 1.17
C TYR A 182 0.43 -10.24 -0.15
N GLN A 183 -0.87 -10.47 -0.16
CA GLN A 183 -1.61 -10.93 -1.33
C GLN A 183 -2.85 -10.07 -1.53
N LYS A 184 -3.06 -9.64 -2.78
CA LYS A 184 -4.32 -9.01 -3.18
C LYS A 184 -5.43 -10.07 -3.19
N MET A 185 -6.55 -9.75 -2.58
CA MET A 185 -7.73 -10.61 -2.53
C MET A 185 -8.98 -9.87 -3.01
N ASN A 186 -10.07 -10.60 -3.24
CA ASN A 186 -11.33 -9.99 -3.64
C ASN A 186 -12.01 -9.34 -2.42
N CYS A 187 -12.44 -8.08 -2.54
CA CYS A 187 -13.17 -7.41 -1.48
C CYS A 187 -14.58 -8.01 -1.23
N LEU A 188 -15.09 -8.84 -2.13
CA LEU A 188 -16.33 -9.58 -1.91
C LEU A 188 -16.18 -10.66 -0.83
N ASP A 189 -15.00 -11.25 -0.69
CA ASP A 189 -14.68 -12.22 0.38
C ASP A 189 -14.66 -11.55 1.76
N ILE A 190 -14.47 -10.23 1.73
CA ILE A 190 -14.53 -9.33 2.85
C ILE A 190 -16.01 -9.07 3.17
N ASN A 191 -16.87 -8.68 2.21
CA ASN A 191 -18.29 -8.25 2.36
C ASN A 191 -19.28 -9.13 3.16
N ILE A 192 -18.84 -10.17 3.85
CA ILE A 192 -19.47 -10.69 5.06
C ILE A 192 -19.61 -9.59 6.15
N PHE A 193 -18.91 -8.44 6.03
CA PHE A 193 -18.95 -7.27 6.95
C PHE A 193 -20.31 -6.58 7.21
N ASN A 194 -21.36 -6.81 6.42
CA ASN A 194 -22.62 -6.06 6.56
C ASN A 194 -23.85 -6.92 6.90
N LYS A 195 -23.65 -8.20 7.26
CA LYS A 195 -24.73 -9.04 7.81
C LYS A 195 -24.42 -9.37 9.26
N ASN A 196 -24.64 -8.40 10.14
CA ASN A 196 -25.14 -8.59 11.50
C ASN A 196 -25.65 -7.24 12.00
#